data_AF-A0A0V8CVM6-F1
#
_entry.id   AF-A0A0V8CVM6-F1
#
_cell.length_a   1.000
_cell.length_b   1.000
_cell.length_c   1.000
_cell.angle_alpha   90.00
_cell.angle_beta   90.00
_cell.angle_gamma   90.00
#
_symmetry.space_group_name_H-M   'P 1'
#
loop_
_entity.id
_entity.type
_entity.pdbx_description
1 polymer ?
#
loop_
_entity_poly.entity_id
_entity_poly.type
_entity_poly.pdbx_seq_one_letter_code
_entity_poly.pdbx_strand_id
1 'polypeptide(L)' 'MSYISKIREKIGHELLIYLGAGVIVYSDEKILLQKRKDNGTWALHAGGIEVGEELEETARRELFEETGQKQVNLSF' A
#
# COMPACT_ATOMS: atom_id res chain seq x y z
N MET A 1 13.59 -3.89 5.67
CA MET A 1 13.89 -2.56 5.11
C MET A 1 13.59 -2.61 3.62
N SER A 2 12.65 -1.77 3.17
CA SER A 2 12.24 -1.70 1.76
C SER A 2 13.33 -1.12 0.87
N TYR A 3 13.19 -1.29 -0.45
CA TYR A 3 14.08 -0.63 -1.41
C TYR A 3 14.05 0.90 -1.26
N ILE A 4 12.88 1.47 -0.98
CA ILE A 4 12.71 2.92 -0.77
C ILE A 4 13.45 3.41 0.47
N SER A 5 13.44 2.64 1.57
CA SER A 5 14.25 3.00 2.74
C SER A 5 15.73 3.13 2.39
N LYS A 6 16.27 2.21 1.56
CA LYS A 6 17.67 2.25 1.10
C LYS A 6 17.96 3.45 0.19
N ILE A 7 17.00 3.86 -0.65
CA ILE A 7 17.15 5.09 -1.45
C ILE A 7 17.17 6.31 -0.53
N ARG A 8 16.26 6.37 0.45
CA ARG A 8 16.15 7.49 1.40
C ARG A 8 17.43 7.70 2.21
N GLU A 9 18.09 6.63 2.63
CA GLU A 9 19.40 6.69 3.29
C GLU A 9 20.47 7.40 2.42
N LYS A 10 20.37 7.31 1.08
CA LYS A 10 21.36 7.87 0.15
C LYS A 10 21.05 9.31 -0.27
N ILE A 11 19.77 9.64 -0.47
CA ILE A 11 19.36 10.94 -1.03
C ILE A 11 18.79 11.91 0.03
N GLY A 12 18.67 11.48 1.28
CA GLY A 12 18.11 12.30 2.35
C GLY A 12 16.64 12.66 2.09
N HIS A 13 16.33 13.96 2.11
CA HIS A 13 14.98 14.50 1.89
C HIS A 13 14.74 15.00 0.45
N GLU A 14 15.66 14.73 -0.48
CA GLU A 14 15.48 15.12 -1.88
C GLU A 14 14.24 14.49 -2.51
N LEU A 15 13.70 15.14 -3.55
CA LEU A 15 12.54 14.65 -4.27
C LEU A 15 12.80 13.23 -4.80
N LEU A 16 11.82 12.33 -4.61
CA LEU A 16 11.81 10.99 -5.20
C LEU A 16 10.48 10.74 -5.86
N ILE A 17 10.53 10.38 -7.13
CA ILE A 17 9.38 9.79 -7.81
C ILE A 17 9.31 8.34 -7.36
N TYR A 18 8.15 7.96 -6.84
CA TYR A 18 7.90 6.64 -6.29
C TYR A 18 6.57 6.11 -6.80
N LEU A 19 6.52 4.79 -7.05
CA LEU A 19 5.32 4.09 -7.47
C LEU A 19 4.71 3.37 -6.27
N GLY A 20 3.40 3.49 -6.13
CA GLY A 20 2.64 2.75 -5.14
C GLY A 20 1.38 2.16 -5.75
N ALA A 21 0.79 1.19 -5.06
CA ALA A 21 -0.48 0.60 -5.41
C ALA A 21 -1.43 0.71 -4.22
N GLY A 22 -2.69 1.03 -4.50
CA GLY A 22 -3.75 1.09 -3.52
C GLY A 22 -4.97 0.30 -3.98
N VAL A 23 -5.74 -0.20 -3.03
CA VAL A 23 -6.94 -1.00 -3.28
C VAL A 23 -8.16 -0.38 -2.63
N ILE A 24 -9.29 -0.43 -3.36
CA ILE A 24 -10.62 -0.16 -2.80
C ILE A 24 -11.29 -1.50 -2.56
N VAL A 25 -11.48 -1.85 -1.30
CA VAL A 25 -12.29 -3.01 -0.92
C VAL A 25 -13.71 -2.53 -0.65
N TYR A 26 -14.64 -3.02 -1.45
CA TYR A 26 -16.05 -2.63 -1.41
C TYR A 26 -16.95 -3.83 -1.12
N SER A 27 -17.83 -3.70 -0.13
CA SER A 27 -18.84 -4.70 0.24
C SER A 27 -20.01 -3.99 0.92
N ASP A 28 -21.24 -4.47 0.68
CA ASP A 28 -22.44 -3.97 1.37
C ASP A 28 -22.58 -2.44 1.37
N GLU A 29 -22.33 -1.82 0.21
CA GLU A 29 -22.35 -0.36 0.01
C GLU A 29 -21.36 0.43 0.88
N LYS A 30 -20.29 -0.24 1.35
CA LYS A 30 -19.26 0.34 2.20
C LYS A 30 -17.87 0.09 1.63
N ILE A 31 -16.96 1.01 1.92
CA ILE A 31 -15.53 0.90 1.61
C ILE A 31 -14.77 0.63 2.90
N LEU A 32 -13.84 -0.33 2.85
CA LEU A 32 -12.91 -0.57 3.94
C LEU A 32 -11.78 0.47 3.89
N LEU A 33 -11.68 1.27 4.94
CA LEU A 33 -10.61 2.25 5.15
C LEU A 33 -9.80 1.89 6.38
N GLN A 34 -8.52 2.26 6.39
CA GLN A 34 -7.69 2.20 7.58
C GLN A 34 -7.61 3.56 8.26
N LYS A 35 -7.63 3.58 9.59
CA LYS A 35 -7.35 4.79 10.37
C LYS A 35 -5.89 4.79 10.78
N ARG A 36 -5.12 5.72 10.23
CA ARG A 36 -3.66 5.75 10.43
C ARG A 36 -3.32 6.08 11.88
N LYS A 37 -2.29 5.43 12.41
CA LYS A 37 -1.82 5.65 13.79
C LYS A 37 -1.07 6.97 13.97
N ASP A 38 -0.43 7.47 12.92
CA ASP A 38 0.47 8.63 12.98
C ASP A 38 -0.28 9.97 13.02
N ASN A 39 -1.35 10.11 12.24
CA ASN A 39 -2.10 11.36 12.10
C ASN A 39 -3.61 11.20 12.33
N GLY A 40 -4.09 9.98 12.56
CA GLY A 40 -5.51 9.70 12.84
C GLY A 40 -6.44 9.84 11.64
N THR A 41 -5.95 10.08 10.43
CA THR A 41 -6.78 10.22 9.24
C THR A 41 -7.19 8.86 8.66
N TRP A 42 -8.30 8.85 7.93
CA TRP A 42 -8.73 7.68 7.16
C TRP A 42 -8.02 7.65 5.81
N ALA A 43 -7.53 6.47 5.42
CA ALA A 43 -6.83 6.24 4.17
C ALA A 43 -7.24 4.91 3.54
N LEU A 44 -6.98 4.78 2.23
CA LEU A 44 -7.05 3.50 1.54
C LEU A 44 -5.95 2.56 2.05
N HIS A 45 -6.15 1.28 1.78
CA HIS A 45 -5.12 0.27 1.96
C HIS A 45 -4.15 0.40 0.80
N ALA A 46 -2.91 0.76 1.10
CA ALA A 46 -1.93 1.11 0.09
C ALA A 46 -0.54 1.16 0.69
N GLY A 47 0.43 0.75 -0.10
CA GLY A 47 1.83 1.03 0.13
C GLY A 47 2.49 1.19 -1.21
N GLY A 48 3.74 0.76 -1.32
CA GLY A 48 4.28 0.77 -2.66
C GLY A 48 5.26 -0.31 -2.97
N ILE A 49 5.69 -0.18 -4.22
CA ILE A 49 6.18 -1.32 -4.97
C ILE A 49 7.55 -1.74 -4.42
N GLU A 50 7.71 -3.04 -4.17
CA GLU A 50 9.01 -3.63 -3.93
C GLU A 50 9.65 -4.07 -5.24
N VAL A 51 10.97 -4.25 -5.23
CA VAL A 51 11.72 -4.63 -6.42
C VAL A 51 11.27 -6.01 -6.91
N GLY A 52 10.74 -6.05 -8.12
CA GLY A 52 10.30 -7.28 -8.79
C GLY A 52 8.81 -7.55 -8.69
N GLU A 53 8.03 -6.71 -8.01
CA GLU A 53 6.57 -6.84 -7.96
C GLU A 53 5.89 -6.17 -9.17
N GLU A 54 4.77 -6.74 -9.60
CA GLU A 54 3.75 -6.04 -10.39
C GLU A 54 2.86 -5.15 -9.49
N LEU A 55 2.08 -4.24 -10.08
CA LEU A 55 1.18 -3.36 -9.31
C LEU A 55 0.11 -4.17 -8.58
N GLU A 56 -0.40 -5.21 -9.23
CA GLU A 56 -1.42 -6.13 -8.74
C GLU A 56 -0.90 -6.95 -7.56
N GLU A 57 0.37 -7.39 -7.62
CA GLU A 57 1.04 -8.10 -6.54
C GLU A 57 1.25 -7.18 -5.33
N THR A 58 1.70 -5.94 -5.58
CA THR A 58 1.82 -4.90 -4.55
C THR A 58 0.49 -4.68 -3.85
N ALA A 59 -0.61 -4.48 -4.60
CA ALA A 59 -1.93 -4.27 -4.03
C ALA A 59 -2.42 -5.46 -3.18
N ARG A 60 -2.17 -6.71 -3.63
CA ARG A 60 -2.49 -7.92 -2.87
C ARG A 60 -1.70 -8.01 -1.57
N ARG A 61 -0.40 -7.75 -1.62
CA ARG A 61 0.49 -7.81 -0.46
C ARG A 61 0.09 -6.77 0.58
N GLU A 62 -0.05 -5.50 0.18
CA GLU A 62 -0.41 -4.41 1.09
C GLU A 62 -1.76 -4.65 1.77
N LEU A 63 -2.77 -5.10 1.01
CA LEU A 63 -4.05 -5.45 1.60
C LEU A 63 -3.92 -6.57 2.65
N PHE A 64 -3.11 -7.59 2.36
CA PHE A 64 -2.88 -8.68 3.30
C PHE A 64 -2.12 -8.23 4.55
N GLU A 65 -1.07 -7.41 4.40
CA GLU A 65 -0.26 -6.90 5.52
C GLU A 65 -1.09 -6.04 6.50
N GLU A 66 -1.98 -5.20 5.98
CA GLU A 66 -2.75 -4.25 6.79
C GLU A 66 -4.05 -4.85 7.37
N THR A 67 -4.66 -5.84 6.69
CA THR A 67 -5.97 -6.39 7.08
C THR A 67 -5.96 -7.87 7.46
N GLY A 68 -4.90 -8.60 7.12
CA GLY A 68 -4.82 -10.06 7.27
C GLY A 68 -5.68 -10.86 6.27
N GLN A 69 -6.39 -10.21 5.35
CA GLN A 69 -7.28 -10.85 4.39
C GLN A 69 -6.49 -11.53 3.25
N LYS A 70 -6.58 -12.86 3.16
CA LYS A 70 -5.91 -13.65 2.09
C LYS A 70 -6.78 -13.94 0.88
N GLN A 71 -8.10 -13.96 1.07
CA GLN A 71 -9.06 -14.37 0.04
C GLN A 71 -9.93 -13.18 -0.32
N VAL A 72 -9.44 -12.39 -1.26
CA VAL A 72 -10.13 -11.22 -1.80
C VAL A 72 -10.12 -11.35 -3.31
N ASN A 73 -11.32 -11.30 -3.90
CA ASN A 73 -11.47 -11.24 -5.34
C ASN A 73 -11.08 -9.83 -5.78
N LEU A 74 -9.84 -9.68 -6.25
CA LEU A 74 -9.37 -8.43 -6.84
C LEU A 74 -9.62 -8.47 -8.33
N SER A 75 -10.25 -7.42 -8.82
CA SER A 75 -10.36 -7.04 -10.22
C SER A 75 -9.47 -5.83 -10.45
N PHE A 76 -8.74 -5.82 -11.57
CA PHE A 76 -7.84 -4.75 -11.99
C PHE A 76 -8.27 -4.23 -13.36
#